data_AF-A0AAU1RYW3-F1
#
_entry.id   AF-A0AAU1RYW3-F1
#
_cell.length_a   1.000
_cell.length_b   1.000
_cell.length_c   1.000
_cell.angle_alpha   90.00
_cell.angle_beta   90.00
_cell.angle_gamma   90.00
#
_symmetry.space_group_name_H-M   'P 1'
#
loop_
_entity.id
_entity.type
_entity.pdbx_description
1 polymer ?
#
loop_
_entity_poly.entity_id
_entity_poly.type
_entity_poly.pdbx_seq_one_letter_code
_entity_poly.pdbx_strand_id
1 'polypeptide(L)'
;MPRTDPELPFFVYGTLLPGEHNHDLFLRGRAIAEQPALLPGALLYEGPGYPYAIEGHGTVRGTLVTAEPAMYAELLVLLDRLEEYLGPGHPRNLYERVAREVRLPGAVPPATGSARAWVYLAAAPVTRTLRTGGIPIPGGDWLTRRPPPPAPRTP
;
A
#
# COMPACT_ATOMS: atom_id res chain seq x y z
N MET A 1 27.73 11.27 14.78
CA MET A 1 27.06 10.99 13.50
C MET A 1 25.77 10.26 13.81
N PRO A 2 24.57 10.87 13.68
CA PRO A 2 23.35 10.10 13.85
C PRO A 2 23.26 9.16 12.65
N ARG A 3 23.27 7.86 12.92
CA ARG A 3 22.93 6.84 11.94
C ARG A 3 21.40 6.90 11.85
N THR A 4 20.87 7.83 11.06
CA THR A 4 19.46 7.83 10.68
C THR A 4 19.22 6.48 10.03
N ASP A 5 18.37 5.65 10.63
CA ASP A 5 17.84 4.50 9.89
C ASP A 5 17.31 5.03 8.56
N PRO A 6 17.62 4.38 7.44
CA PRO A 6 17.18 4.86 6.13
C PRO A 6 15.66 4.97 6.15
N GLU A 7 15.15 6.16 5.92
CA GLU A 7 13.72 6.44 5.77
C GLU A 7 13.17 5.52 4.68
N LEU A 8 12.36 4.56 5.07
CA LEU A 8 11.86 3.56 4.13
C LEU A 8 10.75 4.20 3.29
N PRO A 9 10.74 3.99 1.96
CA PRO A 9 9.60 4.37 1.13
C PRO A 9 8.32 3.64 1.57
N PHE A 10 7.18 4.14 1.13
CA PHE A 10 5.85 3.57 1.43
C PHE A 10 5.35 2.77 0.23
N PHE A 11 4.89 1.55 0.45
CA PHE A 11 4.20 0.79 -0.58
C PHE A 11 2.69 0.89 -0.36
N VAL A 12 2.01 1.48 -1.34
CA VAL A 12 0.56 1.69 -1.34
C VAL A 12 -0.09 0.83 -2.41
N TYR A 13 -1.27 0.27 -2.11
CA TYR A 13 -1.94 -0.71 -2.98
C TYR A 13 -3.46 -0.51 -3.07
N GLY A 14 -3.97 0.62 -2.57
CA GLY A 14 -5.40 0.89 -2.44
C GLY A 14 -5.77 2.33 -2.73
N THR A 15 -6.49 2.98 -1.81
CA THR A 15 -7.00 4.35 -1.95
C THR A 15 -5.92 5.43 -2.02
N LEU A 16 -4.67 5.07 -1.73
CA LEU A 16 -3.49 5.92 -1.88
C LEU A 16 -2.78 5.74 -3.23
N LEU A 17 -3.30 4.93 -4.16
CA LEU A 17 -2.75 4.80 -5.50
C LEU A 17 -2.93 6.10 -6.32
N PRO A 18 -2.03 6.41 -7.26
CA PRO A 18 -2.17 7.58 -8.12
C PRO A 18 -3.54 7.67 -8.79
N GLY A 19 -4.23 8.81 -8.64
CA GLY A 19 -5.59 9.02 -9.18
C GLY A 19 -6.74 8.58 -8.27
N GLU A 20 -6.45 8.02 -7.09
CA GLU A 20 -7.42 7.82 -6.03
C GLU A 20 -7.54 9.07 -5.13
N HIS A 21 -8.67 9.21 -4.44
CA HIS A 21 -8.98 10.42 -3.66
C HIS A 21 -7.95 10.73 -2.56
N ASN A 22 -7.44 9.70 -1.88
CA ASN A 22 -6.49 9.91 -0.79
C ASN A 22 -5.08 10.21 -1.30
N HIS A 23 -4.73 9.81 -2.53
CA HIS A 23 -3.43 10.17 -3.11
C HIS A 23 -3.27 11.69 -3.22
N ASP A 24 -4.28 12.37 -3.76
CA ASP A 24 -4.24 13.82 -3.94
C ASP A 24 -4.24 14.59 -2.62
N LEU A 25 -4.86 14.02 -1.57
CA LEU A 25 -4.91 14.64 -0.25
C LEU A 25 -3.61 14.46 0.54
N PHE A 26 -2.99 13.28 0.47
CA PHE A 26 -1.89 12.90 1.36
C PHE A 26 -0.53 12.82 0.69
N LEU A 27 -0.45 12.46 -0.59
CA LEU A 27 0.82 12.19 -1.27
C LEU A 27 1.23 13.27 -2.27
N ARG A 28 0.27 13.94 -2.90
CA ARG A 28 0.54 15.03 -3.84
C ARG A 28 1.36 16.14 -3.16
N GLY A 29 2.55 16.40 -3.71
CA GLY A 29 3.50 17.41 -3.20
C GLY A 29 4.32 16.97 -1.98
N ARG A 30 4.18 15.72 -1.51
CA ARG A 30 4.95 15.14 -0.39
C ARG A 30 5.83 13.95 -0.81
N ALA A 31 5.72 13.51 -2.06
CA ALA A 31 6.52 12.43 -2.65
C ALA A 31 7.47 12.97 -3.73
N ILE A 32 8.71 12.46 -3.74
CA ILE A 32 9.73 12.77 -4.75
C ILE A 32 9.77 11.75 -5.89
N ALA A 33 9.28 10.54 -5.65
CA ALA A 33 9.23 9.49 -6.65
C ALA A 33 8.08 8.53 -6.36
N GLU A 34 7.40 8.13 -7.43
CA GLU A 34 6.34 7.14 -7.39
C GLU A 34 6.56 6.17 -8.55
N GLN A 35 6.70 4.89 -8.25
CA GLN A 35 6.96 3.87 -9.27
C GLN A 35 6.15 2.60 -9.01
N PRO A 36 5.71 1.88 -10.04
CA PRO A 36 5.03 0.60 -9.85
C PRO A 36 5.88 -0.37 -9.04
N ALA A 37 5.26 -1.13 -8.15
CA ALA A 37 5.91 -2.14 -7.34
C ALA A 37 4.98 -3.33 -7.07
N LEU A 38 5.57 -4.45 -6.67
CA LEU A 38 4.86 -5.69 -6.35
C LEU A 38 5.22 -6.15 -4.95
N LEU A 39 4.22 -6.43 -4.12
CA LEU A 39 4.39 -7.01 -2.80
C LEU A 39 4.15 -8.52 -2.86
N PRO A 40 5.21 -9.36 -2.89
CA PRO A 40 5.06 -10.80 -2.81
C PRO A 40 4.65 -11.22 -1.39
N GLY A 41 4.01 -12.39 -1.27
CA GLY A 41 3.63 -12.92 0.04
C GLY A 41 2.41 -12.22 0.65
N ALA A 42 1.59 -11.58 -0.19
CA ALA A 42 0.38 -10.90 0.24
C ALA A 42 -0.83 -11.27 -0.64
N LEU A 43 -2.01 -11.24 -0.04
CA LEU A 43 -3.31 -11.39 -0.68
C LEU A 43 -4.14 -10.14 -0.44
N LEU A 44 -4.90 -9.73 -1.44
CA LEU A 44 -5.77 -8.55 -1.36
C LEU A 44 -7.22 -8.99 -1.20
N TYR A 45 -7.94 -8.32 -0.31
CA TYR A 45 -9.35 -8.55 -0.04
C TYR A 45 -10.15 -7.25 -0.19
N GLU A 46 -11.40 -7.38 -0.58
CA GLU A 46 -12.37 -6.29 -0.56
C GLU A 46 -12.75 -5.92 0.88
N GLY A 47 -12.70 -4.62 1.18
CA GLY A 47 -13.33 -4.00 2.34
C GLY A 47 -14.42 -3.01 1.94
N PRO A 48 -15.01 -2.30 2.92
CA PRO A 48 -16.12 -1.36 2.69
C PRO A 48 -15.62 -0.05 2.05
N GLY A 49 -15.32 -0.08 0.75
CA GLY A 49 -14.84 1.07 -0.03
C GLY A 49 -13.32 1.21 -0.10
N TYR A 50 -12.56 0.30 0.51
CA TYR A 50 -11.09 0.27 0.50
C TYR A 50 -10.57 -1.17 0.66
N PRO A 51 -9.35 -1.49 0.17
CA PRO A 51 -8.83 -2.85 0.21
C PRO A 51 -8.06 -3.17 1.49
N TYR A 52 -8.02 -4.45 1.83
CA TYR A 52 -7.17 -4.99 2.89
C TYR A 52 -6.15 -5.96 2.31
N ALA A 53 -4.86 -5.71 2.52
CA ALA A 53 -3.83 -6.71 2.26
C ALA A 53 -3.54 -7.54 3.53
N ILE A 54 -3.46 -8.85 3.38
CA ILE A 54 -3.03 -9.78 4.43
C ILE A 54 -1.83 -10.58 3.95
N GLU A 55 -1.07 -11.16 4.87
CA GLU A 55 -0.04 -12.13 4.49
C GLU A 55 -0.65 -13.38 3.83
N GLY A 56 -0.03 -13.89 2.77
CA GLY A 56 -0.51 -15.10 2.10
C GLY A 56 0.26 -15.45 0.83
N HIS A 57 -0.10 -16.56 0.19
CA HIS A 57 0.55 -17.01 -1.04
C HIS A 57 -0.02 -16.28 -2.26
N GLY A 58 0.43 -15.04 -2.47
CA GLY A 58 0.01 -14.21 -3.58
C GLY A 58 0.98 -13.07 -3.86
N THR A 59 0.57 -12.16 -4.74
CA THR A 59 1.31 -10.92 -5.02
C THR A 59 0.31 -9.79 -5.17
N VAL A 60 0.54 -8.69 -4.45
CA VAL A 60 -0.27 -7.47 -4.52
C VAL A 60 0.45 -6.45 -5.39
N ARG A 61 -0.28 -5.83 -6.32
CA ARG A 61 0.20 -4.73 -7.15
C ARG A 61 -0.03 -3.40 -6.45
N GLY A 62 0.97 -2.54 -6.53
CA GLY A 62 0.88 -1.22 -5.94
C GLY A 62 1.92 -0.27 -6.48
N THR A 63 2.14 0.80 -5.74
CA THR A 63 3.09 1.86 -6.05
C THR A 63 4.03 2.02 -4.87
N LEU A 64 5.34 2.05 -5.14
CA LEU A 64 6.35 2.47 -4.19
C LEU A 64 6.46 4.00 -4.25
N VAL A 65 6.22 4.63 -3.12
CA VAL A 65 6.22 6.08 -2.93
C VAL A 65 7.39 6.45 -2.05
N THR A 66 8.35 7.17 -2.63
CA THR A 66 9.45 7.77 -1.89
C THR A 66 9.04 9.16 -1.44
N ALA A 67 8.94 9.36 -0.13
CA ALA A 67 8.61 10.66 0.43
C ALA A 67 9.76 11.66 0.27
N GLU A 68 9.43 12.95 0.22
CA GLU A 68 10.42 14.02 0.41
C GLU A 68 10.98 13.93 1.85
N PRO A 69 12.31 13.87 2.05
CA PRO A 69 12.90 13.70 3.39
C PRO A 69 12.42 14.76 4.40
N ALA A 70 12.25 16.00 3.94
CA ALA A 70 11.74 17.09 4.79
C ALA A 70 10.30 16.85 5.28
N MET A 71 9.49 16.09 4.53
CA MET A 71 8.08 15.81 4.81
C MET A 71 7.85 14.40 5.37
N TYR A 72 8.90 13.56 5.43
CA TYR A 72 8.78 12.14 5.77
C TYR A 72 8.09 11.91 7.12
N ALA A 73 8.54 12.61 8.17
CA ALA A 73 7.99 12.46 9.52
C ALA A 73 6.51 12.87 9.60
N GLU A 74 6.12 13.95 8.92
CA GLU A 74 4.73 14.40 8.85
C GLU A 74 3.87 13.39 8.08
N LEU A 75 4.35 12.94 6.91
CA LEU A 75 3.66 11.96 6.09
C LEU A 75 3.45 10.65 6.85
N LEU A 76 4.46 10.17 7.58
CA LEU A 76 4.36 8.97 8.39
C LEU A 76 3.23 9.07 9.42
N VAL A 77 3.13 10.19 10.14
CA VAL A 77 2.08 10.43 11.13
C VAL A 77 0.71 10.53 10.47
N LEU A 78 0.62 11.18 9.30
CA LEU A 78 -0.62 11.28 8.55
C LEU A 78 -1.12 9.91 8.08
N LEU A 79 -0.22 9.08 7.54
CA LEU A 79 -0.55 7.72 7.12
C LEU A 79 -0.91 6.84 8.31
N ASP A 80 -0.18 6.91 9.42
CA ASP A 80 -0.50 6.17 10.64
C ASP A 80 -1.92 6.50 11.13
N ARG A 81 -2.32 7.78 11.09
CA ARG A 81 -3.68 8.20 11.49
C ARG A 81 -4.76 7.74 10.51
N LEU A 82 -4.48 7.84 9.21
CA LEU A 82 -5.40 7.42 8.16
C LEU A 82 -5.69 5.92 8.25
N GLU A 83 -4.64 5.13 8.47
CA GLU A 83 -4.70 3.66 8.52
C GLU A 83 -5.05 3.14 9.94
N GLU A 84 -5.47 4.03 10.84
CA GLU A 84 -5.83 3.75 12.23
C GLU A 84 -4.77 2.89 12.97
N TYR A 85 -3.49 3.18 12.73
CA TYR A 85 -2.36 2.56 13.39
C TYR A 85 -2.02 3.29 14.69
N LEU A 86 -2.19 2.59 15.82
CA LEU A 86 -1.98 3.11 17.18
C LEU A 86 -0.64 2.66 17.80
N GLY A 87 0.15 1.88 17.06
CA GLY A 87 1.42 1.32 17.50
C GLY A 87 1.49 -0.20 17.30
N PRO A 88 2.69 -0.81 17.37
CA PRO A 88 2.88 -2.21 17.01
C PRO A 88 2.03 -3.17 17.86
N GLY A 89 1.23 -4.01 17.22
CA GLY A 89 0.44 -5.06 17.89
C GLY A 89 -0.71 -4.53 18.75
N HIS A 90 -1.12 -3.28 18.58
CA HIS A 90 -2.22 -2.72 19.34
C HIS A 90 -3.55 -3.38 18.92
N PRO A 91 -4.39 -3.86 19.86
CA PRO A 91 -5.55 -4.70 19.54
C PRO A 91 -6.66 -3.98 18.75
N ARG A 92 -6.63 -2.64 18.72
CA ARG A 92 -7.57 -1.81 17.96
C ARG A 92 -7.01 -1.34 16.61
N ASN A 93 -5.82 -1.78 16.23
CA ASN A 93 -5.29 -1.44 14.91
C ASN A 93 -6.21 -1.98 13.83
N LEU A 94 -6.52 -1.12 12.86
CA LEU A 94 -7.14 -1.58 11.62
C LEU A 94 -6.08 -2.17 10.69
N TYR A 95 -4.94 -1.47 10.59
CA TYR A 95 -3.75 -1.91 9.90
C TYR A 95 -2.52 -1.91 10.81
N GLU A 96 -1.61 -2.86 10.57
CA GLU A 96 -0.27 -2.94 11.13
C GLU A 96 0.73 -2.41 10.12
N ARG A 97 1.58 -1.46 10.56
CA ARG A 97 2.70 -0.97 9.75
C ARG A 97 3.88 -1.94 9.87
N VAL A 98 4.23 -2.59 8.76
CA VAL A 98 5.34 -3.57 8.69
C VAL A 98 6.31 -3.22 7.58
N ALA A 99 7.60 -3.43 7.80
CA ALA A 99 8.59 -3.31 6.74
C ALA A 99 8.60 -4.59 5.90
N ARG A 100 8.39 -4.47 4.58
CA ARG A 100 8.41 -5.60 3.64
C ARG A 100 9.29 -5.30 2.45
N GLU A 101 9.80 -6.38 1.86
CA GLU A 101 10.50 -6.30 0.58
C GLU A 101 9.47 -6.28 -0.55
N VAL A 102 9.54 -5.25 -1.39
CA VAL A 102 8.75 -5.11 -2.61
C VAL A 102 9.65 -5.23 -3.82
N ARG A 103 9.11 -5.76 -4.91
CA ARG A 103 9.81 -5.92 -6.20
C ARG A 103 9.49 -4.74 -7.10
N LEU A 104 10.51 -4.21 -7.76
CA LEU A 104 10.41 -3.15 -8.75
C LEU A 104 10.37 -3.76 -10.17
N PRO A 105 9.19 -3.84 -10.81
CA PRO A 105 9.09 -4.28 -12.20
C PRO A 105 9.84 -3.31 -13.10
N GLY A 106 10.83 -3.81 -13.86
CA GLY A 106 11.63 -3.00 -14.78
C GLY A 106 13.10 -2.79 -14.36
N ALA A 107 13.52 -3.35 -13.22
CA ALA A 107 14.93 -3.43 -12.92
C ALA A 107 15.66 -4.28 -13.99
N VAL A 108 16.70 -3.70 -14.61
CA VAL A 108 17.44 -4.34 -15.70
C VAL A 108 18.23 -5.52 -15.13
N PRO A 109 18.11 -6.73 -15.71
CA PRO A 109 18.93 -7.87 -15.32
C PRO A 109 20.43 -7.51 -15.36
N PRO A 110 21.25 -7.97 -14.40
CA PRO A 110 20.98 -9.04 -13.43
C PRO A 110 20.32 -8.58 -12.12
N ALA A 111 20.01 -7.29 -11.96
CA ALA A 111 19.38 -6.80 -10.73
C ALA A 111 17.87 -7.04 -10.79
N THR A 112 17.37 -8.09 -10.13
CA THR A 112 15.98 -8.09 -9.65
C THR A 112 15.89 -7.00 -8.59
N GLY A 113 15.52 -5.79 -8.98
CA GLY A 113 15.39 -4.66 -8.07
C GLY A 113 14.34 -4.95 -7.01
N SER A 114 14.76 -5.01 -5.75
CA SER A 114 13.88 -5.02 -4.60
C SER A 114 14.19 -3.84 -3.69
N ALA A 115 13.18 -3.37 -2.98
CA ALA A 115 13.29 -2.29 -2.02
C ALA A 115 12.56 -2.67 -0.74
N ARG A 116 13.09 -2.29 0.43
CA ARG A 116 12.30 -2.35 1.66
C ARG A 116 11.38 -1.14 1.73
N ALA A 117 10.12 -1.39 2.04
CA ALA A 117 9.10 -0.36 2.16
C ALA A 117 8.21 -0.60 3.38
N TRP A 118 7.66 0.47 3.93
CA TRP A 118 6.55 0.38 4.86
C TRP A 118 5.28 -0.05 4.12
N VAL A 119 4.61 -1.06 4.66
CA VAL A 119 3.34 -1.59 4.19
C VAL A 119 2.37 -1.60 5.35
N TYR A 120 1.16 -1.10 5.12
CA TYR A 120 0.04 -1.28 6.04
C TYR A 120 -0.67 -2.58 5.68
N LEU A 121 -0.56 -3.61 6.52
CA LEU A 121 -1.30 -4.87 6.36
C LEU A 121 -2.46 -4.90 7.34
N ALA A 122 -3.57 -5.54 6.99
CA ALA A 122 -4.70 -5.64 7.91
C ALA A 122 -4.27 -6.30 9.22
N ALA A 123 -4.68 -5.72 10.35
CA ALA A 123 -4.32 -6.22 11.66
C ALA A 123 -4.85 -7.64 11.90
N ALA A 124 -4.32 -8.33 12.91
CA ALA A 124 -4.66 -9.73 13.19
C ALA A 124 -6.17 -10.00 13.34
N PRO A 125 -6.97 -9.16 14.05
CA PRO A 125 -8.42 -9.35 14.13
C PRO A 125 -9.11 -9.26 12.77
N VAL A 126 -8.73 -8.26 11.96
CA VAL A 126 -9.28 -8.03 10.63
C VAL A 126 -8.91 -9.17 9.69
N THR A 127 -7.64 -9.59 9.70
CA THR A 127 -7.14 -10.73 8.93
C THR A 127 -7.94 -12.00 9.19
N ARG A 128 -8.29 -12.29 10.46
CA ARG A 128 -9.08 -13.46 10.81
C ARG A 128 -10.46 -13.42 10.14
N THR A 129 -11.15 -12.29 10.22
CA THR A 129 -12.46 -12.09 9.59
C THR A 129 -12.40 -12.22 8.07
N LEU A 130 -11.37 -11.63 7.44
CA LEU A 130 -11.16 -11.70 5.99
C LEU A 130 -10.90 -13.13 5.51
N ARG A 131 -10.15 -13.93 6.28
CA ARG A 131 -9.91 -15.34 5.93
C ARG A 131 -11.17 -16.21 5.99
N THR A 132 -12.11 -15.88 6.87
CA THR A 132 -13.34 -16.68 7.05
C THR A 132 -14.48 -16.28 6.12
N GLY A 133 -14.55 -15.02 5.69
CA GLY A 133 -15.68 -14.54 4.90
C GLY A 133 -15.39 -13.32 4.02
N GLY A 134 -14.13 -12.91 3.89
CA GLY A 134 -13.74 -11.82 3.00
C GLY A 134 -13.79 -12.26 1.54
N ILE A 135 -14.02 -11.30 0.65
CA ILE A 135 -13.99 -11.53 -0.80
C ILE A 135 -12.56 -11.23 -1.29
N PRO A 136 -11.78 -12.23 -1.72
CA PRO A 136 -10.46 -11.99 -2.26
C PRO A 136 -10.57 -11.24 -3.60
N ILE A 137 -9.63 -10.35 -3.87
CA ILE A 137 -9.49 -9.65 -5.14
C ILE A 137 -8.51 -10.45 -6.01
N PRO A 138 -9.00 -11.16 -7.05
CA PRO A 138 -8.14 -11.97 -7.90
C PRO A 138 -7.06 -11.11 -8.57
N GLY A 139 -5.84 -11.63 -8.63
CA GLY A 139 -4.70 -10.93 -9.24
C GLY A 139 -4.08 -9.82 -8.39
N GLY A 140 -4.64 -9.53 -7.20
CA GLY A 140 -4.02 -8.62 -6.23
C GLY A 140 -3.93 -7.16 -6.69
N ASP A 141 -4.82 -6.74 -7.59
CA ASP A 141 -4.79 -5.42 -8.21
C ASP A 141 -6.08 -4.66 -7.90
N TRP A 142 -6.00 -3.65 -7.03
CA TRP A 142 -7.15 -2.86 -6.61
C TRP A 142 -7.83 -2.13 -7.78
N LEU A 143 -7.06 -1.70 -8.79
CA LEU A 143 -7.60 -0.91 -9.90
C LEU A 143 -8.47 -1.73 -10.84
N THR A 144 -8.28 -3.05 -10.90
CA THR A 144 -9.10 -3.96 -11.71
C THR A 144 -10.56 -4.04 -11.26
N ARG A 145 -10.85 -3.52 -10.07
CA ARG A 145 -12.18 -3.51 -9.48
C ARG A 145 -13.09 -2.41 -10.03
N ARG A 146 -12.50 -1.35 -10.59
CA ARG A 146 -13.28 -0.28 -11.22
C ARG A 146 -13.86 -0.83 -12.54
N PRO A 147 -15.19 -0.78 -12.75
CA PRO A 147 -15.71 -0.98 -14.08
C PRO A 147 -15.07 0.08 -15.01
N PRO A 148 -14.84 -0.24 -16.29
CA PRO A 148 -14.37 0.77 -17.24
C PRO A 148 -15.29 1.99 -17.15
N PRO A 149 -14.74 3.23 -17.27
CA PRO A 149 -15.58 4.41 -17.29
C PRO A 149 -16.69 4.21 -18.33
N PRO A 150 -17.93 4.66 -18.07
CA PRO A 150 -19.01 4.54 -19.04
C PRO A 150 -18.50 5.11 -20.36
N ALA A 151 -18.61 4.31 -21.43
CA ALA A 151 -18.21 4.74 -22.77
C ALA A 151 -18.85 6.12 -23.04
N PRO A 152 -18.13 7.05 -23.68
CA PRO A 152 -18.71 8.34 -24.02
C PRO A 152 -20.03 8.08 -24.76
N ARG A 153 -21.12 8.63 -24.21
CA ARG A 153 -22.42 8.62 -24.88
C ARG A 153 -22.25 9.46 -26.14
N THR A 154 -21.97 8.79 -27.26
CA THR A 154 -22.07 9.36 -28.60
C THR A 154 -23.55 9.68 -28.84
N PRO A 155 -23.89 10.87 -29.38
CA PRO A 155 -25.17 11.54 -29.18
C PRO A 155 -26.38 10.85 -29.81
#